data_AF-A0A7V3XJV2-F1
#
_entry.id   AF-A0A7V3XJV2-F1
#
_cell.length_a   1.000
_cell.length_b   1.000
_cell.length_c   1.000
_cell.angle_alpha   90.00
_cell.angle_beta   90.00
_cell.angle_gamma   90.00
#
_symmetry.space_group_name_H-M   'P 1'
#
loop_
_entity.id
_entity.type
_entity.pdbx_description
1 polymer ?
#
loop_
_entity_poly.entity_id
_entity_poly.type
_entity_poly.pdbx_seq_one_letter_code
_entity_poly.pdbx_strand_id
1 'polypeptide(L)'
;MGRNHHYMQVDPENRLVADELEADWNRRLRALSDAQEEYERQRHDDRAAFDDEHRRRILALATDFPRLWQASGTPDRERKRMVRLLLEDVTLIKGMPITVHVRFRGGATRTLTLSPPLPAWALRKTSPEVVAEVDRLLDTYTEKQIAQLLTERGFRSGTGRPIDPMMVMRVRQRYGLTPRFQRLRDRGLLTMAEIARSFGIYLATAKVWRRAGLLRAHAYDDKPQYLFEPPDADAPMRYKWKGLSAWKRQRRSIPQATSEVQYAT
;
A
#
# COMPACT_ATOMS: atom_id res chain seq x y z
N MET A 1 -37.85 -62.26 -26.86
CA MET A 1 -37.49 -63.60 -27.37
C MET A 1 -36.00 -63.61 -27.73
N GLY A 2 -35.14 -63.71 -26.71
CA GLY A 2 -33.69 -63.87 -26.90
C GLY A 2 -33.36 -65.37 -26.91
N ARG A 3 -32.75 -65.85 -28.00
CA ARG A 3 -32.36 -67.26 -28.15
C ARG A 3 -31.23 -67.59 -27.17
N ASN A 4 -31.49 -68.53 -26.25
CA ASN A 4 -30.45 -69.24 -25.51
C ASN A 4 -29.60 -70.01 -26.52
N HIS A 5 -28.37 -69.55 -26.77
CA HIS A 5 -27.39 -70.30 -27.53
C HIS A 5 -26.71 -71.28 -26.58
N HIS A 6 -27.26 -72.50 -26.48
CA HIS A 6 -26.55 -73.61 -25.85
C HIS A 6 -25.33 -73.95 -26.72
N TYR A 7 -24.12 -73.71 -26.21
CA TYR A 7 -22.90 -74.19 -26.84
C TYR A 7 -22.81 -75.71 -26.67
N MET A 8 -23.37 -76.46 -27.62
CA MET A 8 -23.44 -77.93 -27.61
C MET A 8 -22.12 -78.62 -28.03
N GLN A 9 -21.00 -77.92 -28.06
CA GLN A 9 -19.66 -78.48 -28.35
C GLN A 9 -18.73 -78.28 -27.16
N VAL A 10 -18.95 -79.05 -26.10
CA VAL A 10 -18.01 -79.19 -25.00
C VAL A 10 -17.56 -80.65 -24.97
N ASP A 11 -16.24 -80.87 -24.98
CA ASP A 11 -15.62 -82.18 -24.81
C ASP A 11 -16.21 -82.87 -23.55
N PRO A 12 -16.68 -84.13 -23.62
CA PRO A 12 -17.27 -84.83 -22.48
C PRO A 12 -16.47 -84.74 -21.17
N GLU A 13 -15.13 -84.69 -21.24
CA GLU A 13 -14.26 -84.57 -20.06
C GLU A 13 -14.32 -83.18 -19.40
N ASN A 14 -14.76 -82.14 -20.12
CA ASN A 14 -14.74 -80.75 -19.66
C ASN A 14 -16.13 -80.16 -19.36
N ARG A 15 -17.19 -80.99 -19.37
CA ARG A 15 -18.58 -80.52 -19.16
C ARG A 15 -18.79 -79.84 -17.81
N LEU A 16 -18.25 -80.42 -16.74
CA LEU A 16 -18.38 -79.85 -15.40
C LEU A 16 -17.74 -78.46 -15.29
N VAL A 17 -16.58 -78.28 -15.93
CA VAL A 17 -15.88 -76.98 -15.96
C VAL A 17 -16.68 -75.97 -16.78
N ALA A 18 -17.26 -76.38 -17.90
CA ALA A 18 -18.10 -75.51 -18.72
C ALA A 18 -19.39 -75.09 -17.98
N ASP A 19 -20.05 -76.01 -17.29
CA ASP A 19 -21.25 -75.73 -16.49
C ASP A 19 -20.94 -74.76 -15.34
N GLU A 20 -19.79 -74.91 -14.68
CA GLU A 20 -19.36 -74.02 -13.60
C GLU A 20 -19.00 -72.61 -14.11
N LEU A 21 -18.31 -72.52 -15.25
CA LEU A 21 -18.00 -71.24 -15.90
C LEU A 21 -19.25 -70.54 -16.42
N GLU A 22 -20.19 -71.28 -17.01
CA GLU A 22 -21.47 -70.74 -17.45
C GLU A 22 -22.29 -70.24 -16.25
N ALA A 23 -22.31 -71.00 -15.14
CA ALA A 23 -22.95 -70.57 -13.91
C ALA A 23 -22.30 -69.30 -13.34
N ASP A 24 -20.96 -69.21 -13.35
CA ASP A 24 -20.25 -68.02 -12.88
C ASP A 24 -20.49 -66.80 -13.78
N TRP A 25 -20.46 -67.00 -15.09
CA TRP A 25 -20.78 -65.96 -16.07
C TRP A 25 -22.21 -65.44 -15.89
N ASN A 26 -23.18 -66.35 -15.74
CA ASN A 26 -24.57 -66.00 -15.50
C ASN A 26 -24.77 -65.27 -14.17
N ARG A 27 -24.03 -65.64 -13.11
CA ARG A 27 -24.03 -64.88 -11.84
C ARG A 27 -23.51 -63.46 -12.04
N ARG A 28 -22.40 -63.28 -12.76
CA ARG A 28 -21.81 -61.96 -13.04
C ARG A 28 -22.72 -61.09 -13.90
N LEU A 29 -23.38 -61.66 -14.90
CA LEU A 29 -24.36 -60.95 -15.73
C LEU A 29 -25.56 -60.46 -14.92
N ARG A 30 -26.09 -61.29 -14.01
CA ARG A 30 -27.17 -60.87 -13.10
C ARG A 30 -26.72 -59.73 -12.19
N ALA A 31 -25.55 -59.87 -11.56
CA ALA A 31 -25.01 -58.82 -10.70
C ALA A 31 -24.79 -57.48 -11.43
N LEU A 32 -24.37 -57.52 -12.71
CA LEU A 32 -24.26 -56.32 -13.54
C LEU A 32 -25.63 -55.71 -13.85
N SER A 33 -26.61 -56.54 -14.21
CA SER A 33 -27.99 -56.10 -14.48
C SER A 33 -28.61 -55.45 -13.25
N ASP A 34 -28.49 -56.09 -12.08
CA ASP A 34 -29.02 -55.58 -10.81
C ASP A 34 -28.37 -54.23 -10.45
N ALA A 35 -27.05 -54.09 -10.65
CA ALA A 35 -26.33 -52.85 -10.42
C ALA A 35 -26.73 -51.73 -11.42
N GLN A 36 -26.99 -52.08 -12.68
CA GLN A 36 -27.48 -51.13 -13.68
C GLN A 36 -28.90 -50.67 -13.36
N GLU A 37 -29.80 -51.59 -13.01
CA GLU A 37 -31.17 -51.25 -12.63
C GLU A 37 -31.20 -50.38 -11.37
N GLU A 38 -30.36 -50.68 -10.37
CA GLU A 38 -30.24 -49.86 -9.18
C GLU A 38 -29.69 -48.47 -9.49
N TYR A 39 -28.68 -48.37 -10.34
CA TYR A 39 -28.17 -47.08 -10.81
C TYR A 39 -29.24 -46.28 -11.57
N GLU A 40 -30.02 -46.93 -12.45
CA GLU A 40 -31.09 -46.27 -13.19
C GLU A 40 -32.24 -45.81 -12.28
N ARG A 41 -32.63 -46.63 -11.29
CA ARG A 41 -33.62 -46.26 -10.26
C ARG A 41 -33.15 -45.04 -9.48
N GLN A 42 -31.94 -45.07 -8.92
CA GLN A 42 -31.37 -43.94 -8.19
C GLN A 42 -31.30 -42.68 -9.05
N ARG A 43 -30.87 -42.83 -10.32
CA ARG A 43 -30.77 -41.71 -11.26
C ARG A 43 -32.13 -41.16 -11.68
N HIS A 44 -33.18 -41.98 -11.68
CA HIS A 44 -34.56 -41.55 -11.89
C HIS A 44 -35.10 -40.81 -10.66
N ASP A 45 -34.88 -41.34 -9.47
CA ASP A 45 -35.31 -40.73 -8.21
C ASP A 45 -34.59 -39.38 -7.96
N ASP A 46 -33.29 -39.30 -8.24
CA ASP A 46 -32.51 -38.05 -8.20
C ASP A 46 -33.06 -37.00 -9.17
N ARG A 47 -33.46 -37.42 -10.38
CA ARG A 47 -34.09 -36.53 -11.36
C ARG A 47 -35.48 -36.08 -10.94
N ALA A 48 -36.27 -36.96 -10.33
CA ALA A 48 -37.58 -36.62 -9.78
C ALA A 48 -37.46 -35.65 -8.60
N ALA A 49 -36.40 -35.77 -7.79
CA ALA A 49 -36.08 -34.84 -6.69
C ALA A 49 -35.58 -33.47 -7.19
N PHE A 50 -34.89 -33.42 -8.34
CA PHE A 50 -34.42 -32.20 -8.99
C PHE A 50 -35.24 -31.84 -10.23
N ASP A 51 -36.48 -31.38 -10.00
CA ASP A 51 -37.36 -30.86 -11.06
C ASP A 51 -36.72 -29.69 -11.85
N ASP A 52 -37.19 -29.47 -13.08
CA ASP A 52 -36.73 -28.42 -14.00
C ASP A 52 -36.90 -27.00 -13.41
N GLU A 53 -37.87 -26.79 -12.52
CA GLU A 53 -37.97 -25.53 -11.76
C GLU A 53 -36.78 -25.34 -10.79
N HIS A 54 -36.38 -26.39 -10.06
CA HIS A 54 -35.23 -26.33 -9.17
C HIS A 54 -33.94 -26.07 -9.95
N ARG A 55 -33.77 -26.71 -11.10
CA ARG A 55 -32.63 -26.48 -11.99
C ARG A 55 -32.60 -25.02 -12.47
N ARG A 56 -33.73 -24.47 -12.91
CA ARG A 56 -33.84 -23.05 -13.32
C ARG A 56 -33.51 -22.11 -12.17
N ARG A 57 -34.00 -22.38 -10.95
CA ARG A 57 -33.68 -21.58 -9.75
C ARG A 57 -32.19 -21.58 -9.42
N ILE A 58 -31.53 -22.74 -9.49
CA ILE A 58 -30.08 -22.85 -9.25
C ILE A 58 -29.29 -22.07 -10.31
N LEU A 59 -29.68 -22.16 -11.58
CA LEU A 59 -29.03 -21.40 -12.65
C LEU A 59 -29.25 -19.88 -12.51
N ALA A 60 -30.42 -19.47 -12.04
CA ALA A 60 -30.68 -18.06 -11.72
C ALA A 60 -29.75 -17.56 -10.59
N LEU A 61 -29.54 -18.36 -9.54
CA LEU A 61 -28.59 -18.02 -8.46
C LEU A 61 -27.15 -17.82 -8.97
N ALA A 62 -26.71 -18.63 -9.93
CA ALA A 62 -25.39 -18.46 -10.55
C ALA A 62 -25.27 -17.13 -11.33
N THR A 63 -26.37 -16.68 -11.95
CA THR A 63 -26.43 -15.40 -12.68
C THR A 63 -26.45 -14.20 -11.72
N ASP A 64 -27.10 -14.33 -10.57
CA ASP A 64 -27.18 -13.30 -9.53
C ASP A 64 -25.91 -13.19 -8.67
N PHE A 65 -25.00 -14.16 -8.76
CA PHE A 65 -23.81 -14.24 -7.90
C PHE A 65 -22.95 -12.96 -7.91
N PRO A 66 -22.57 -12.37 -9.06
CA PRO A 66 -21.75 -11.16 -9.07
C PRO A 66 -22.42 -9.98 -8.35
N ARG A 67 -23.74 -9.85 -8.49
CA ARG A 67 -24.53 -8.81 -7.85
C ARG A 67 -24.52 -8.98 -6.32
N LEU A 68 -24.76 -10.20 -5.83
CA LEU A 68 -24.72 -10.52 -4.40
C LEU A 68 -23.32 -10.35 -3.80
N TRP A 69 -22.28 -10.71 -4.55
CA TRP A 69 -20.88 -10.55 -4.14
C TRP A 69 -20.50 -9.09 -3.91
N GLN A 70 -20.88 -8.21 -4.85
CA GLN A 70 -20.54 -6.78 -4.85
C GLN A 70 -21.44 -5.93 -3.95
N ALA A 71 -22.59 -6.43 -3.53
CA ALA A 71 -23.50 -5.69 -2.66
C ALA A 71 -22.82 -5.29 -1.33
N SER A 72 -22.95 -4.02 -0.95
CA SER A 72 -22.41 -3.46 0.30
C SER A 72 -23.02 -4.11 1.55
N GLY A 73 -24.26 -4.57 1.45
CA GLY A 73 -24.96 -5.28 2.52
C GLY A 73 -24.53 -6.72 2.74
N THR A 74 -23.67 -7.29 1.89
CA THR A 74 -23.20 -8.68 2.03
C THR A 74 -21.97 -8.73 2.94
N PRO A 75 -22.08 -9.28 4.18
CA PRO A 75 -20.94 -9.36 5.08
C PRO A 75 -19.90 -10.37 4.60
N ASP A 76 -18.64 -10.20 4.99
CA ASP A 76 -17.53 -11.09 4.60
C ASP A 76 -17.76 -12.54 5.02
N ARG A 77 -18.52 -12.78 6.09
CA ARG A 77 -18.94 -14.12 6.50
C ARG A 77 -19.75 -14.82 5.41
N GLU A 78 -20.70 -14.12 4.80
CA GLU A 78 -21.54 -14.68 3.74
C GLU A 78 -20.75 -14.82 2.43
N ARG A 79 -19.88 -13.85 2.09
CA ARG A 79 -18.91 -14.00 0.99
C ARG A 79 -18.06 -15.26 1.13
N LYS A 80 -17.52 -15.50 2.32
CA LYS A 80 -16.72 -16.71 2.62
C LYS A 80 -17.53 -18.00 2.47
N ARG A 81 -18.79 -18.00 2.92
CA ARG A 81 -19.70 -19.15 2.75
C ARG A 81 -19.96 -19.45 1.28
N MET A 82 -20.29 -18.43 0.49
CA MET A 82 -20.54 -18.58 -0.94
C MET A 82 -19.33 -19.17 -1.68
N VAL A 83 -18.12 -18.64 -1.44
CA VAL A 83 -16.88 -19.17 -2.04
C VAL A 83 -16.64 -20.63 -1.65
N ARG A 84 -16.95 -21.01 -0.41
CA ARG A 84 -16.77 -22.39 0.08
C ARG A 84 -17.69 -23.40 -0.62
N LEU A 85 -18.84 -22.96 -1.14
CA LEU A 85 -19.73 -23.81 -1.95
C LEU A 85 -19.19 -24.01 -3.38
N LEU A 86 -18.43 -23.06 -3.89
CA LEU A 86 -17.93 -23.08 -5.27
C LEU A 86 -16.56 -23.76 -5.40
N LEU A 87 -15.67 -23.52 -4.44
CA LEU A 87 -14.28 -23.94 -4.50
C LEU A 87 -14.05 -25.26 -3.77
N GLU A 88 -13.33 -26.16 -4.45
CA GLU A 88 -12.76 -27.37 -3.87
C GLU A 88 -11.49 -27.01 -3.11
N ASP A 89 -10.52 -26.41 -3.82
CA ASP A 89 -9.26 -25.93 -3.27
C ASP A 89 -8.68 -24.77 -4.10
N VAL A 90 -7.67 -24.14 -3.53
CA VAL A 90 -6.83 -23.14 -4.19
C VAL A 90 -5.37 -23.47 -3.89
N THR A 91 -4.59 -23.74 -4.92
CA THR A 91 -3.16 -24.01 -4.80
C THR A 91 -2.35 -22.81 -5.27
N LEU A 92 -1.44 -22.36 -4.41
CA LEU A 92 -0.57 -21.21 -4.65
C LEU A 92 0.86 -21.69 -4.94
N ILE A 93 1.37 -21.41 -6.14
CA ILE A 93 2.78 -21.61 -6.48
C ILE A 93 3.48 -20.26 -6.35
N LYS A 94 4.35 -20.16 -5.33
CA LYS A 94 5.15 -18.96 -5.10
C LYS A 94 6.24 -18.85 -6.17
N GLY A 95 6.07 -17.90 -7.08
CA GLY A 95 7.04 -17.50 -8.10
C GLY A 95 6.98 -15.99 -8.33
N MET A 96 7.71 -15.52 -9.33
CA MET A 96 7.58 -14.16 -9.87
C MET A 96 7.21 -14.27 -11.35
N PRO A 97 5.91 -14.26 -11.69
CA PRO A 97 4.71 -14.00 -10.86
C PRO A 97 4.21 -15.19 -10.03
N ILE A 98 3.29 -14.93 -9.09
CA ILE A 98 2.58 -15.96 -8.31
C ILE A 98 1.54 -16.63 -9.21
N THR A 99 1.56 -17.95 -9.27
CA THR A 99 0.54 -18.72 -10.00
C THR A 99 -0.49 -19.28 -9.02
N VAL A 100 -1.78 -19.10 -9.34
CA VAL A 100 -2.90 -19.56 -8.52
C VAL A 100 -3.71 -20.56 -9.35
N HIS A 101 -3.76 -21.80 -8.90
CA HIS A 101 -4.66 -22.80 -9.46
C HIS A 101 -5.91 -22.90 -8.59
N VAL A 102 -7.07 -22.73 -9.21
CA VAL A 102 -8.38 -22.79 -8.56
C VAL A 102 -9.10 -24.02 -9.09
N ARG A 103 -9.50 -24.92 -8.18
CA ARG A 103 -10.33 -26.08 -8.50
C ARG A 103 -11.74 -25.87 -7.95
N PHE A 104 -12.74 -26.02 -8.80
CA PHE A 104 -14.13 -25.88 -8.42
C PHE A 104 -14.72 -27.25 -8.05
N ARG A 105 -15.73 -27.26 -7.18
CA ARG A 105 -16.45 -28.48 -6.76
C ARG A 105 -17.08 -29.24 -7.94
N GLY A 106 -17.38 -28.54 -9.04
CA GLY A 106 -17.87 -29.13 -10.29
C GLY A 106 -16.78 -29.64 -11.25
N GLY A 107 -15.53 -29.77 -10.81
CA GLY A 107 -14.41 -30.29 -11.61
C GLY A 107 -13.74 -29.28 -12.55
N ALA A 108 -14.34 -28.12 -12.78
CA ALA A 108 -13.71 -27.04 -13.53
C ALA A 108 -12.42 -26.57 -12.84
N THR A 109 -11.42 -26.18 -13.64
CA THR A 109 -10.16 -25.61 -13.14
C THR A 109 -9.87 -24.27 -13.81
N ARG A 110 -9.22 -23.36 -13.08
CA ARG A 110 -8.74 -22.08 -13.60
C ARG A 110 -7.36 -21.77 -13.06
N THR A 111 -6.54 -21.14 -13.90
CA THR A 111 -5.22 -20.66 -13.52
C THR A 111 -5.21 -19.14 -13.60
N LEU A 112 -4.78 -18.47 -12.53
CA LEU A 112 -4.60 -17.03 -12.45
C LEU A 112 -3.13 -16.72 -12.21
N THR A 113 -2.68 -15.58 -12.72
CA THR A 113 -1.33 -15.07 -12.51
C THR A 113 -1.42 -13.75 -11.76
N LEU A 114 -0.76 -13.67 -10.59
CA LEU A 114 -0.76 -12.50 -9.72
C LEU A 114 0.65 -11.96 -9.57
N SER A 115 0.80 -10.64 -9.68
CA SER A 115 2.07 -10.00 -9.30
C SER A 115 2.32 -10.18 -7.80
N PRO A 116 3.56 -10.50 -7.38
CA PRO A 116 3.89 -10.58 -5.97
C PRO A 116 3.66 -9.21 -5.31
N PRO A 117 3.22 -9.19 -4.04
CA PRO A 117 3.12 -7.94 -3.30
C PRO A 117 4.50 -7.28 -3.19
N LEU A 118 4.51 -5.94 -3.18
CA LEU A 118 5.75 -5.20 -2.96
C LEU A 118 6.36 -5.61 -1.60
N PRO A 119 7.69 -5.78 -1.53
CA PRO A 119 8.34 -6.09 -0.26
C PRO A 119 8.14 -4.94 0.74
N ALA A 120 8.11 -5.26 2.02
CA ALA A 120 7.76 -4.29 3.08
C ALA A 120 8.64 -3.02 3.07
N TRP A 121 9.91 -3.13 2.68
CA TRP A 121 10.79 -1.97 2.56
C TRP A 121 10.39 -1.03 1.41
N ALA A 122 9.87 -1.59 0.30
CA ALA A 122 9.44 -0.83 -0.87
C ALA A 122 8.12 -0.10 -0.58
N LEU A 123 7.20 -0.76 0.13
CA LEU A 123 5.97 -0.12 0.63
C LEU A 123 6.27 1.06 1.57
N ARG A 124 7.28 0.91 2.43
CA ARG A 124 7.69 1.95 3.40
C ARG A 124 8.64 2.99 2.80
N LYS A 125 9.02 2.87 1.53
CA LYS A 125 9.97 3.79 0.90
C LYS A 125 9.31 5.15 0.72
N THR A 126 9.96 6.20 1.20
CA THR A 126 9.55 7.58 0.94
C THR A 126 9.57 7.84 -0.57
N SER A 127 8.51 8.45 -1.11
CA SER A 127 8.43 8.75 -2.53
C SER A 127 9.54 9.73 -2.93
N PRO A 128 10.08 9.64 -4.17
CA PRO A 128 11.08 10.59 -4.66
C PRO A 128 10.60 12.04 -4.61
N GLU A 129 9.30 12.27 -4.81
CA GLU A 129 8.66 13.59 -4.69
C GLU A 129 8.82 14.20 -3.30
N VAL A 130 8.58 13.42 -2.24
CA VAL A 130 8.77 13.90 -0.86
C VAL A 130 10.25 14.20 -0.59
N VAL A 131 11.18 13.42 -1.17
CA VAL A 131 12.62 13.69 -1.03
C VAL A 131 13.00 15.02 -1.68
N ALA A 132 12.54 15.25 -2.91
CA ALA A 132 12.80 16.51 -3.63
C ALA A 132 12.19 17.72 -2.91
N GLU A 133 10.99 17.57 -2.36
CA GLU A 133 10.34 18.65 -1.64
C GLU A 133 11.02 18.94 -0.29
N VAL A 134 11.48 17.90 0.44
CA VAL A 134 12.32 18.10 1.62
C VAL A 134 13.59 18.86 1.25
N ASP A 135 14.27 18.49 0.16
CA ASP A 135 15.50 19.13 -0.28
C ASP A 135 15.30 20.63 -0.56
N ARG A 136 14.24 20.97 -1.29
CA ARG A 136 13.85 22.35 -1.60
C ARG A 136 13.51 23.15 -0.34
N LEU A 137 12.79 22.55 0.61
CA LEU A 137 12.34 23.26 1.80
C LEU A 137 13.46 23.50 2.83
N LEU A 138 14.54 22.70 2.81
CA LEU A 138 15.70 22.89 3.68
C LEU A 138 16.39 24.26 3.49
N ASP A 139 16.20 24.92 2.35
CA ASP A 139 16.71 26.28 2.08
C ASP A 139 16.05 27.35 2.95
N THR A 140 14.81 27.13 3.37
CA THR A 140 14.00 28.15 4.08
C THR A 140 13.55 27.72 5.47
N TYR A 141 13.28 26.45 5.70
CA TYR A 141 12.61 25.94 6.90
C TYR A 141 13.45 24.94 7.69
N THR A 142 13.22 24.85 9.01
CA THR A 142 13.81 23.81 9.87
C THR A 142 13.09 22.47 9.67
N GLU A 143 13.71 21.35 10.08
CA GLU A 143 13.14 20.01 9.90
C GLU A 143 11.73 19.88 10.52
N LYS A 144 11.47 20.49 11.69
CA LYS A 144 10.12 20.53 12.28
C LYS A 144 9.12 21.30 11.44
N GLN A 145 9.50 22.45 10.90
CA GLN A 145 8.65 23.27 10.04
C GLN A 145 8.36 22.56 8.72
N ILE A 146 9.35 21.88 8.14
CA ILE A 146 9.19 21.05 6.94
C ILE A 146 8.17 19.94 7.19
N ALA A 147 8.29 19.22 8.31
CA ALA A 147 7.36 18.15 8.65
C ALA A 147 5.90 18.64 8.77
N GLN A 148 5.72 19.79 9.43
CA GLN A 148 4.41 20.44 9.54
C GLN A 148 3.84 20.81 8.16
N LEU A 149 4.64 21.51 7.34
CA LEU A 149 4.22 21.97 6.02
C LEU A 149 3.88 20.83 5.07
N LEU A 150 4.68 19.75 5.08
CA LEU A 150 4.42 18.57 4.26
C LEU A 150 3.13 17.86 4.69
N THR A 151 2.90 17.75 6.01
CA THR A 151 1.67 17.16 6.55
C THR A 151 0.43 17.97 6.17
N GLU A 152 0.50 19.30 6.29
CA GLU A 152 -0.55 20.25 5.90
C GLU A 152 -0.88 20.18 4.40
N ARG A 153 0.14 19.97 3.56
CA ARG A 153 -0.02 19.78 2.10
C ARG A 153 -0.53 18.40 1.70
N GLY A 154 -0.85 17.53 2.65
CA GLY A 154 -1.43 16.22 2.39
C GLY A 154 -0.42 15.11 2.13
N PHE A 155 0.89 15.38 2.18
CA PHE A 155 1.89 14.32 2.07
C PHE A 155 1.79 13.34 3.24
N ARG A 156 2.10 12.07 2.96
CA ARG A 156 2.06 10.97 3.93
C ARG A 156 3.33 10.14 3.81
N SER A 157 3.68 9.46 4.88
CA SER A 157 4.75 8.47 4.88
C SER A 157 4.36 7.22 4.08
N GLY A 158 5.34 6.36 3.78
CA GLY A 158 5.08 5.06 3.13
C GLY A 158 4.15 4.12 3.95
N THR A 159 3.87 4.44 5.22
CA THR A 159 2.87 3.72 6.03
C THR A 159 1.55 4.48 6.17
N GLY A 160 1.31 5.53 5.36
CA GLY A 160 0.11 6.36 5.41
C GLY A 160 -0.01 7.27 6.64
N ARG A 161 1.08 7.46 7.41
CA ARG A 161 1.09 8.32 8.60
C ARG A 161 1.46 9.76 8.24
N PRO A 162 1.09 10.76 9.06
CA PRO A 162 1.63 12.12 8.94
C PRO A 162 3.16 12.13 8.94
N ILE A 163 3.75 13.13 8.30
CA ILE A 163 5.21 13.29 8.26
C ILE A 163 5.65 14.00 9.54
N ASP A 164 6.55 13.37 10.28
CA ASP A 164 7.11 13.89 11.51
C ASP A 164 8.56 14.43 11.31
N PRO A 165 9.09 15.25 12.24
CA PRO A 165 10.43 15.83 12.10
C PRO A 165 11.55 14.77 12.04
N MET A 166 11.41 13.65 12.76
CA MET A 166 12.37 12.55 12.74
C MET A 166 12.40 11.87 11.37
N MET A 167 11.27 11.79 10.68
CA MET A 167 11.18 11.30 9.31
C MET A 167 11.92 12.21 8.34
N VAL A 168 11.75 13.52 8.44
CA VAL A 168 12.49 14.51 7.62
C VAL A 168 14.00 14.38 7.84
N MET A 169 14.43 14.30 9.10
CA MET A 169 15.84 14.08 9.45
C MET A 169 16.39 12.79 8.82
N ARG A 170 15.63 11.68 8.88
CA ARG A 170 16.02 10.40 8.27
C ARG A 170 16.08 10.48 6.75
N VAL A 171 15.14 11.19 6.11
CA VAL A 171 15.18 11.44 4.66
C VAL A 171 16.45 12.19 4.31
N ARG A 172 16.74 13.29 4.99
CA ARG A 172 17.97 14.08 4.79
C ARG A 172 19.22 13.21 4.90
N GLN A 173 19.34 12.42 5.97
CA GLN A 173 20.49 11.53 6.18
C GLN A 173 20.60 10.42 5.13
N ARG A 174 19.49 9.74 4.84
CA ARG A 174 19.48 8.58 3.93
C ARG A 174 19.77 8.96 2.49
N TYR A 175 19.31 10.14 2.06
CA TYR A 175 19.50 10.64 0.70
C TYR A 175 20.67 11.63 0.59
N GLY A 176 21.44 11.83 1.67
CA GLY A 176 22.63 12.69 1.65
C GLY A 176 22.34 14.16 1.37
N LEU A 177 21.15 14.65 1.73
CA LEU A 177 20.76 16.02 1.46
C LEU A 177 21.55 17.00 2.33
N THR A 178 22.04 18.09 1.72
CA THR A 178 22.85 19.11 2.41
C THR A 178 22.04 19.71 3.57
N PRO A 179 22.55 19.67 4.81
CA PRO A 179 21.83 20.22 5.96
C PRO A 179 21.71 21.74 5.86
N ARG A 180 20.62 22.26 6.43
CA ARG A 180 20.32 23.69 6.44
C ARG A 180 21.44 24.57 6.95
N PHE A 181 22.18 24.12 7.97
CA PHE A 181 23.35 24.85 8.48
C PHE A 181 24.36 25.12 7.35
N GLN A 182 24.74 24.09 6.59
CA GLN A 182 25.71 24.22 5.51
C GLN A 182 25.15 25.10 4.39
N ARG A 183 23.88 24.90 3.99
CA ARG A 183 23.22 25.75 2.99
C ARG A 183 23.27 27.25 3.35
N LEU A 184 23.04 27.58 4.62
CA LEU A 184 23.13 28.96 5.11
C LEU A 184 24.57 29.46 5.19
N ARG A 185 25.55 28.60 5.51
CA ARG A 185 26.97 28.94 5.46
C ARG A 185 27.43 29.24 4.04
N ASP A 186 27.00 28.45 3.06
CA ASP A 186 27.34 28.64 1.65
C ASP A 186 26.75 29.95 1.09
N ARG A 187 25.62 30.41 1.67
CA ARG A 187 25.03 31.74 1.41
C ARG A 187 25.79 32.90 2.09
N GLY A 188 26.85 32.62 2.83
CA GLY A 188 27.67 33.62 3.52
C GLY A 188 27.13 34.07 4.88
N LEU A 189 26.16 33.36 5.49
CA LEU A 189 25.68 33.73 6.81
C LEU A 189 26.71 33.39 7.90
N LEU A 190 26.82 34.28 8.87
CA LEU A 190 27.82 34.28 9.93
C LEU A 190 27.30 33.61 11.21
N THR A 191 28.21 32.98 11.94
CA THR A 191 27.96 32.50 13.30
C THR A 191 27.83 33.66 14.28
N MET A 192 27.29 33.38 15.47
CA MET A 192 27.21 34.38 16.56
C MET A 192 28.58 35.00 16.91
N ALA A 193 29.66 34.23 16.82
CA ALA A 193 31.00 34.72 17.11
C ALA A 193 31.55 35.61 15.99
N GLU A 194 31.34 35.22 14.74
CA GLU A 194 31.75 36.01 13.58
C GLU A 194 30.96 37.32 13.49
N ILE A 195 29.64 37.30 13.73
CA ILE A 195 28.83 38.53 13.72
C ILE A 195 29.25 39.45 14.88
N ALA A 196 29.49 38.91 16.08
CA ALA A 196 29.98 39.71 17.21
C ALA A 196 31.32 40.39 16.89
N ARG A 197 32.23 39.66 16.23
CA ARG A 197 33.51 40.21 15.76
C ARG A 197 33.32 41.30 14.71
N SER A 198 32.42 41.11 13.75
CA SER A 198 32.15 42.10 12.69
C SER A 198 31.64 43.44 13.24
N PHE A 199 30.89 43.42 14.34
CA PHE A 199 30.41 44.62 15.04
C PHE A 199 31.36 45.12 16.14
N GLY A 200 32.45 44.39 16.42
CA GLY A 200 33.35 44.68 17.54
C GLY A 200 32.67 44.59 18.92
N ILE A 201 31.65 43.76 19.09
CA ILE A 201 30.89 43.60 20.34
C ILE A 201 31.16 42.25 21.01
N TYR A 202 30.84 42.14 22.30
CA TYR A 202 30.89 40.85 23.00
C TYR A 202 29.75 39.92 22.58
N LEU A 203 29.97 38.61 22.65
CA LEU A 203 28.95 37.58 22.38
C LEU A 203 27.65 37.78 23.18
N ALA A 204 27.75 38.21 24.43
CA ALA A 204 26.59 38.49 25.28
C ALA A 204 25.73 39.64 24.69
N THR A 205 26.38 40.69 24.19
CA THR A 205 25.73 41.81 23.51
C THR A 205 25.05 41.36 22.22
N ALA A 206 25.71 40.54 21.40
CA ALA A 206 25.12 39.97 20.18
C ALA A 206 23.87 39.12 20.49
N LYS A 207 23.87 38.34 21.58
CA LYS A 207 22.68 37.61 22.05
C LYS A 207 21.52 38.53 22.44
N VAL A 208 21.80 39.66 23.10
CA VAL A 208 20.78 40.67 23.44
C VAL A 208 20.24 41.31 22.15
N TRP A 209 21.11 41.61 21.19
CA TRP A 209 20.73 42.22 19.92
C TRP A 209 19.84 41.31 19.07
N ARG A 210 20.16 40.01 19.02
CA ARG A 210 19.28 39.02 18.39
C ARG A 210 17.90 39.01 19.06
N ARG A 211 17.85 38.96 20.40
CA ARG A 211 16.58 39.00 21.16
C ARG A 211 15.79 40.28 20.93
N ALA A 212 16.48 41.40 20.70
CA ALA A 212 15.87 42.69 20.40
C ALA A 212 15.46 42.85 18.92
N GLY A 213 15.77 41.89 18.04
CA GLY A 213 15.47 41.93 16.60
C GLY A 213 16.39 42.83 15.79
N LEU A 214 17.56 43.20 16.34
CA LEU A 214 18.52 44.08 15.67
C LEU A 214 19.38 43.33 14.64
N LEU A 215 19.57 42.03 14.85
CA LEU A 215 20.32 41.14 13.96
C LEU A 215 19.33 40.27 13.19
N ARG A 216 19.48 40.21 11.86
CA ARG A 216 18.71 39.29 11.01
C ARG A 216 19.25 37.88 11.23
N ALA A 217 18.45 37.05 11.87
CA ALA A 217 18.83 35.74 12.35
C ALA A 217 17.99 34.66 11.67
N HIS A 218 18.65 33.61 11.18
CA HIS A 218 18.05 32.47 10.51
C HIS A 218 18.27 31.23 11.35
N ALA A 219 17.20 30.62 11.84
CA ALA A 219 17.29 29.35 12.56
C ALA A 219 17.71 28.24 11.59
N TYR A 220 18.65 27.38 11.97
CA TYR A 220 19.13 26.28 11.13
C TYR A 220 18.78 24.90 11.64
N ASP A 221 18.37 24.78 12.91
CA ASP A 221 17.83 23.58 13.52
C ASP A 221 16.59 23.93 14.35
N ASP A 222 15.98 22.92 14.97
CA ASP A 222 14.81 23.12 15.84
C ASP A 222 15.18 23.62 17.26
N LYS A 223 16.48 23.78 17.54
CA LYS A 223 16.99 24.39 18.77
C LYS A 223 17.09 25.90 18.55
N PRO A 224 17.26 26.71 19.62
CA PRO A 224 17.44 28.16 19.47
C PRO A 224 18.86 28.52 18.98
N GLN A 225 19.28 27.93 17.86
CA GLN A 225 20.56 28.18 17.19
C GLN A 225 20.34 28.91 15.87
N TYR A 226 21.20 29.89 15.59
CA TYR A 226 20.98 30.85 14.51
C TYR A 226 22.29 31.17 13.79
N LEU A 227 22.17 31.40 12.49
CA LEU A 227 23.16 32.10 11.67
C LEU A 227 22.62 33.48 11.30
N PHE A 228 23.52 34.42 11.00
CA PHE A 228 23.21 35.84 10.87
C PHE A 228 23.61 36.35 9.50
N GLU A 229 22.80 37.24 8.93
CA GLU A 229 23.24 37.98 7.74
C GLU A 229 24.46 38.86 8.10
N PRO A 230 25.43 39.02 7.20
CA PRO A 230 26.49 40.01 7.36
C PRO A 230 25.93 41.42 7.61
N PRO A 231 26.64 42.29 8.34
CA PRO A 231 26.19 43.65 8.60
C PRO A 231 25.98 44.43 7.28
N ASP A 232 24.81 45.04 7.14
CA ASP A 232 24.44 45.93 6.04
C ASP A 232 24.82 47.40 6.37
N ALA A 233 24.66 48.32 5.42
CA ALA A 233 24.95 49.75 5.65
C ALA A 233 24.11 50.36 6.80
N ASP A 234 22.93 49.78 7.07
CA ASP A 234 22.01 50.17 8.15
C ASP A 234 22.29 49.46 9.49
N ALA A 235 23.43 48.79 9.59
CA ALA A 235 23.76 47.97 10.73
C ALA A 235 23.90 48.83 12.01
N PRO A 236 23.40 48.33 13.17
CA PRO A 236 23.43 49.08 14.42
C PRO A 236 24.86 49.44 14.84
N MET A 237 25.15 50.73 14.94
CA MET A 237 26.47 51.25 15.30
C MET A 237 26.77 51.14 16.79
N ARG A 238 28.06 50.93 17.09
CA ARG A 238 28.55 50.88 18.47
C ARG A 238 28.24 52.20 19.19
N TYR A 239 27.68 52.13 20.41
CA TYR A 239 27.33 53.25 21.31
C TYR A 239 26.02 54.05 21.08
N LYS A 240 25.29 53.91 19.96
CA LYS A 240 23.97 54.58 19.76
C LYS A 240 22.78 53.85 20.40
N TRP A 241 23.00 52.69 21.01
CA TRP A 241 21.95 51.77 21.48
C TRP A 241 21.35 52.10 22.87
N LYS A 242 21.80 53.16 23.57
CA LYS A 242 21.20 53.55 24.86
C LYS A 242 19.73 54.02 24.73
N GLY A 243 19.19 54.13 23.51
CA GLY A 243 17.78 54.45 23.22
C GLY A 243 17.09 53.40 22.33
N LEU A 244 16.95 52.15 22.81
CA LEU A 244 16.26 51.04 22.11
C LEU A 244 14.84 51.39 21.60
N SER A 245 14.16 52.34 22.24
CA SER A 245 12.82 52.84 21.90
C SER A 245 12.82 53.89 20.76
N ALA A 246 13.92 54.57 20.50
CA ALA A 246 14.04 55.53 19.40
C ALA A 246 14.34 54.81 18.06
N TRP A 247 15.27 53.86 18.07
CA TRP A 247 15.67 53.10 16.87
C TRP A 247 14.52 52.23 16.32
N LYS A 248 13.73 51.58 17.19
CA LYS A 248 12.53 50.83 16.77
C LYS A 248 11.47 51.72 16.08
N ARG A 249 11.35 52.99 16.48
CA ARG A 249 10.41 53.95 15.86
C ARG A 249 10.88 54.38 14.47
N GLN A 250 12.19 54.61 14.32
CA GLN A 250 12.79 55.04 13.05
C GLN A 250 12.73 53.97 11.95
N ARG A 251 12.74 52.68 12.31
CA ARG A 251 12.61 51.58 11.35
C ARG A 251 11.17 51.21 10.97
N ARG A 252 10.19 51.52 11.81
CA ARG A 252 8.76 51.34 11.50
C ARG A 252 8.24 52.33 10.44
N SER A 253 8.98 53.40 10.16
CA SER A 253 8.59 54.41 9.17
C SER A 253 9.19 54.21 7.78
N ILE A 254 9.92 53.10 7.53
CA ILE A 254 10.37 52.75 6.19
C ILE A 254 9.28 51.84 5.59
N PRO A 255 8.56 52.27 4.53
CA PRO A 255 7.57 51.41 3.91
C PRO A 255 8.28 50.18 3.32
N GLN A 256 7.87 48.98 3.76
CA GLN A 256 8.21 47.75 3.06
C GLN A 256 7.60 47.86 1.67
N ALA A 257 8.44 48.08 0.65
CA ALA A 257 8.03 47.94 -0.73
C ALA A 257 7.63 46.47 -0.94
N THR A 258 6.33 46.21 -0.94
CA THR A 258 5.74 44.94 -1.34
C THR A 258 6.10 44.74 -2.81
N SER A 259 6.89 43.72 -3.12
CA SER A 259 7.04 43.26 -4.50
C SER A 259 5.71 42.60 -4.91
N GLU A 260 4.79 43.39 -5.42
CA GLU A 260 3.64 42.90 -6.19
C GLU A 260 4.17 42.20 -7.44
N VAL A 261 4.10 40.87 -7.45
CA VAL A 261 4.31 40.07 -8.65
C VAL A 261 3.00 40.13 -9.43
N GLN A 262 2.97 40.94 -10.49
CA GLN A 262 1.89 40.95 -11.46
C GLN A 262 1.86 39.61 -12.20
N TYR A 263 0.74 38.88 -12.10
CA TYR A 263 0.42 37.82 -13.05
C TYR A 263 -0.34 38.45 -14.20
N ALA A 264 0.26 38.48 -15.39
CA ALA A 264 -0.43 38.77 -16.63
C ALA A 264 -1.30 37.56 -17.02
N THR A 265 -2.56 37.82 -17.38
CA THR A 265 -3.42 36.94 -18.18
C THR A 265 -3.66 37.62 -19.50
#